data_AF-A0A7Y3SD93-F1
#
_entry.id   AF-A0A7Y3SD93-F1
#
_cell.length_a   1.000
_cell.length_b   1.000
_cell.length_c   1.000
_cell.angle_alpha   90.00
_cell.angle_beta   90.00
_cell.angle_gamma   90.00
#
_symmetry.space_group_name_H-M   'P 1'
#
loop_
_entity.id
_entity.type
_entity.pdbx_description
1 polymer ?
#
loop_
_entity_poly.entity_id
_entity_poly.type
_entity_poly.pdbx_seq_one_letter_code
_entity_poly.pdbx_strand_id
1 'polypeptide(L)'
;MTSSTIFSGVSPISLPASASGGNSPLTLRDMLFFLRMRWLWIAATTFAFLVMAGSYVLTAEPTFVASTQLVIVPQVSGSEAQRAFAEDAFIEGQLEIAKSSDVVGGTVTALGLDTDPDFVDQTPSLQDRAKNWLMGVSSELDTESQEAAGPGPRDTQPQQQIEDGRIHDRAVATLLNMMGVRRVGSSTIIEISAAASTPQQAVDIADTLARQYIQKNIAMKANASRQYSEWLTRFVSEQQRGLAEAASALASFTSNPRDQFKLAELQSATDARRTLYENTLNQLTEAKQRITYPVSDATIVSRATLPLSKARPRSTLIIAFAAAVGLGVGFALAMIRHAGDRRIVRPHQIAEAGGLPFVTLLATSRTRNGHSARFLAAGTGSSTAAAYPVIPGMAELSATVVGLRRKRRVIIGIVAVNPGSGASTIACELAVLSSISGAQTLLIDAAAQKSSLSKSIAPHSSTGLVDVLDNGELIQTAALPLTPTLKFLPLGKVEAVTPAIRLSSRRTQLSFADLKKEFDAIFVDISAFSASPDANAIAPELDGVLLVTSHGHTSIDDTMHVIETLRNVGAEILGAIINHAPKRIES
;
A
#
# COMPACT_ATOMS: atom_id res chain seq x y z
N MET A 1 11.35 -56.51 19.39
CA MET A 1 12.69 -56.76 18.82
C MET A 1 13.39 -55.42 18.68
N THR A 2 14.63 -55.38 19.14
CA THR A 2 15.33 -54.23 19.73
C THR A 2 15.89 -53.27 18.68
N SER A 3 15.39 -52.03 18.63
CA SER A 3 16.15 -50.91 18.05
C SER A 3 17.17 -50.47 19.10
N SER A 4 18.38 -51.00 18.99
CA SER A 4 19.51 -50.58 19.82
C SER A 4 19.95 -49.21 19.37
N THR A 5 19.60 -48.16 20.11
CA THR A 5 20.19 -46.84 19.95
C THR A 5 21.71 -46.96 20.16
N ILE A 6 22.49 -46.95 19.08
CA ILE A 6 23.95 -47.17 19.10
C ILE A 6 24.66 -46.03 19.85
N PHE A 7 24.00 -44.87 19.99
CA PHE A 7 24.57 -43.63 20.51
C PHE A 7 23.89 -43.06 21.78
N SER A 8 23.07 -43.84 22.51
CA SER A 8 22.33 -43.35 23.70
C SER A 8 23.17 -43.01 24.95
N GLY A 9 24.50 -43.13 24.87
CA GLY A 9 25.42 -42.88 25.98
C GLY A 9 26.17 -41.54 25.92
N VAL A 10 25.92 -40.69 24.92
CA VAL A 10 26.55 -39.36 24.83
C VAL A 10 25.64 -38.35 25.52
N SER A 11 26.07 -37.83 26.67
CA SER A 11 25.38 -36.71 27.32
C SER A 11 25.20 -35.58 26.30
N PRO A 12 23.98 -35.06 26.09
CA PRO A 12 23.81 -33.89 25.24
C PRO A 12 24.73 -32.79 25.78
N ILE A 13 25.59 -32.25 24.92
CA ILE A 13 26.38 -31.08 25.27
C ILE A 13 25.34 -30.01 25.59
N SER A 14 25.27 -29.64 26.86
CA SER A 14 24.46 -28.51 27.30
C SER A 14 25.00 -27.29 26.59
N LEU A 15 24.31 -26.88 25.52
CA LEU A 15 24.43 -25.55 24.96
C LEU A 15 24.32 -24.57 26.14
N PRO A 16 25.14 -23.50 26.19
CA PRO A 16 24.98 -22.49 27.22
C PRO A 16 23.51 -22.10 27.28
N ALA A 17 22.93 -22.20 28.48
CA ALA A 17 21.54 -21.87 28.73
C ALA A 17 21.34 -20.38 28.45
N SER A 18 21.06 -20.06 27.20
CA SER A 18 20.67 -18.72 26.79
C SER A 18 19.21 -18.56 27.19
N ALA A 19 19.03 -17.88 28.31
CA ALA A 19 17.84 -17.18 28.76
C ALA A 19 16.52 -17.64 28.10
N SER A 20 15.76 -18.39 28.90
CA SER A 20 14.31 -18.57 28.78
C SER A 20 13.60 -17.42 28.05
N GLY A 21 12.89 -17.76 26.98
CA GLY A 21 11.65 -17.12 26.54
C GLY A 21 11.56 -15.60 26.77
N GLY A 22 12.31 -14.84 25.99
CA GLY A 22 12.07 -13.41 25.85
C GLY A 22 12.04 -13.09 24.37
N ASN A 23 10.89 -12.63 23.87
CA ASN A 23 10.77 -11.97 22.58
C ASN A 23 12.01 -11.10 22.37
N SER A 24 12.92 -11.52 21.49
CA SER A 24 14.10 -10.71 21.20
C SER A 24 13.57 -9.37 20.68
N PRO A 25 13.81 -8.24 21.37
CA PRO A 25 13.33 -6.95 20.91
C PRO A 25 13.91 -6.75 19.52
N LEU A 26 13.07 -6.37 18.56
CA LEU A 26 13.48 -6.04 17.19
C LEU A 26 14.71 -5.14 17.26
N THR A 27 15.89 -5.69 16.94
CA THR A 27 17.12 -4.90 17.07
C THR A 27 17.19 -3.95 15.89
N LEU A 28 17.68 -2.72 16.11
CA LEU A 28 17.90 -1.74 15.03
C LEU A 28 18.71 -2.31 13.87
N ARG A 29 19.56 -3.31 14.14
CA ARG A 29 20.36 -4.02 13.17
C ARG A 29 19.52 -4.94 12.28
N ASP A 30 18.51 -5.60 12.83
CA ASP A 30 17.56 -6.42 12.06
C ASP A 30 16.70 -5.53 11.14
N MET A 31 16.29 -4.35 11.62
CA MET A 31 15.60 -3.35 10.80
C MET A 31 16.49 -2.83 9.65
N LEU A 32 17.76 -2.51 9.91
CA LEU A 32 18.68 -2.06 8.87
C LEU A 32 18.98 -3.15 7.83
N PHE A 33 19.11 -4.40 8.26
CA PHE A 33 19.32 -5.54 7.37
C PHE A 33 18.09 -5.75 6.47
N PHE A 34 16.90 -5.71 7.04
CA PHE A 34 15.63 -5.77 6.32
C PHE A 34 15.53 -4.68 5.25
N LEU A 35 15.83 -3.43 5.64
CA LEU A 35 15.75 -2.29 4.73
C LEU A 35 16.74 -2.46 3.57
N ARG A 36 17.98 -2.87 3.85
CA ARG A 36 19.01 -3.02 2.82
C ARG A 36 18.75 -4.19 1.86
N MET A 37 18.11 -5.26 2.31
CA MET A 37 17.83 -6.44 1.49
C MET A 37 16.59 -6.26 0.59
N ARG A 38 15.62 -5.44 0.99
CA ARG A 38 14.30 -5.33 0.33
C ARG A 38 13.91 -3.91 -0.11
N TRP A 39 14.79 -2.90 0.03
CA TRP A 39 14.49 -1.50 -0.37
C TRP A 39 14.01 -1.34 -1.81
N LEU A 40 14.45 -2.20 -2.73
CA LEU A 40 14.02 -2.17 -4.14
C LEU A 40 12.50 -2.30 -4.29
N TRP A 41 11.83 -3.10 -3.46
CA TRP A 41 10.37 -3.26 -3.51
C TRP A 41 9.64 -2.02 -2.99
N ILE A 42 10.15 -1.44 -1.90
CA ILE A 42 9.62 -0.20 -1.33
C ILE A 42 9.80 0.95 -2.32
N ALA A 43 10.97 1.05 -2.95
CA ALA A 43 11.28 2.06 -3.96
C ALA A 43 10.41 1.89 -5.21
N ALA A 44 10.27 0.67 -5.74
CA ALA A 44 9.48 0.41 -6.95
C ALA A 44 8.00 0.74 -6.77
N THR A 45 7.40 0.34 -5.63
CA THR A 45 6.00 0.64 -5.32
C THR A 45 5.77 2.13 -5.10
N THR A 46 6.64 2.79 -4.32
CA THR A 46 6.56 4.24 -4.11
C THR A 46 6.70 5.00 -5.43
N PHE A 47 7.62 4.58 -6.30
CA PHE A 47 7.79 5.17 -7.63
C PHE A 47 6.55 5.01 -8.50
N ALA A 48 5.93 3.82 -8.52
CA ALA A 48 4.70 3.58 -9.29
C ALA A 48 3.55 4.50 -8.85
N PHE A 49 3.34 4.66 -7.53
CA PHE A 49 2.32 5.58 -7.01
C PHE A 49 2.63 7.05 -7.32
N LEU A 50 3.89 7.46 -7.29
CA LEU A 50 4.31 8.81 -7.67
C LEU A 50 4.08 9.08 -9.17
N VAL A 51 4.38 8.11 -10.05
CA VAL A 51 4.11 8.23 -11.49
C VAL A 51 2.61 8.36 -11.76
N MET A 52 1.78 7.55 -11.10
CA MET A 52 0.32 7.62 -11.22
C MET A 52 -0.22 8.98 -10.73
N ALA A 53 0.27 9.47 -9.58
CA ALA A 53 -0.10 10.77 -9.05
C ALA A 53 0.36 11.93 -9.95
N GLY A 54 1.58 11.85 -10.49
CA GLY A 54 2.11 12.83 -11.43
C GLY A 54 1.29 12.86 -12.72
N SER A 55 0.94 11.69 -13.27
CA SER A 55 0.06 11.57 -14.42
C SER A 55 -1.31 12.21 -14.15
N TYR A 56 -1.92 11.94 -12.99
CA TYR A 56 -3.19 12.56 -12.62
C TYR A 56 -3.10 14.08 -12.51
N VAL A 57 -2.04 14.61 -11.88
CA VAL A 57 -1.84 16.07 -11.73
C VAL A 57 -1.60 16.76 -13.08
N LEU A 58 -1.01 16.05 -14.06
CA LEU A 58 -0.80 16.56 -15.42
C LEU A 58 -2.07 16.52 -16.27
N THR A 59 -2.95 15.53 -16.07
CA THR A 59 -4.19 15.38 -16.86
C THR A 59 -5.38 16.11 -16.26
N ALA A 60 -5.37 16.41 -14.95
CA ALA A 60 -6.49 17.06 -14.28
C ALA A 60 -6.58 18.54 -14.63
N GLU A 61 -7.78 18.99 -14.98
CA GLU A 61 -8.06 20.38 -15.32
C GLU A 61 -7.83 21.30 -14.11
N PRO A 62 -7.05 22.37 -14.26
CA PRO A 62 -6.82 23.33 -13.19
C PRO A 62 -8.07 24.18 -12.98
N THR A 63 -8.46 24.36 -11.71
CA THR A 63 -9.55 25.28 -11.36
C THR A 63 -9.01 26.46 -10.57
N PHE A 64 -9.50 27.64 -10.91
CA PHE A 64 -9.14 28.92 -10.31
C PHE A 64 -10.34 29.49 -9.58
N VAL A 65 -10.11 30.10 -8.42
CA VAL A 65 -11.16 30.72 -7.61
C VAL A 65 -10.87 32.20 -7.46
N ALA A 66 -11.85 33.04 -7.78
CA ALA A 66 -11.80 34.48 -7.55
C ALA A 66 -12.97 34.90 -6.64
N SER A 67 -12.82 35.98 -5.87
CA SER A 67 -13.86 36.45 -4.97
C SER A 67 -14.07 37.97 -4.97
N THR A 68 -15.34 38.38 -4.91
CA THR A 68 -15.80 39.76 -4.85
C THR A 68 -16.46 39.99 -3.49
N GLN A 69 -16.17 41.12 -2.85
CA GLN A 69 -16.66 41.45 -1.50
C GLN A 69 -17.68 42.57 -1.55
N LEU A 70 -18.83 42.35 -0.92
CA LEU A 70 -19.93 43.31 -0.81
C LEU A 70 -20.22 43.62 0.65
N VAL A 71 -20.44 44.89 0.98
CA VAL A 71 -20.97 45.30 2.28
C VAL A 71 -22.46 45.54 2.15
N ILE A 72 -23.25 45.01 3.09
CA ILE A 72 -24.71 45.12 3.08
C ILE A 72 -25.24 45.79 4.34
N VAL A 73 -25.48 47.10 4.33
CA VAL A 73 -25.86 47.81 5.55
C VAL A 73 -27.29 47.42 5.99
N PRO A 74 -27.48 46.75 7.15
CA PRO A 74 -28.81 46.42 7.65
C PRO A 74 -29.50 47.67 8.20
N GLN A 75 -30.78 47.85 7.89
CA GLN A 75 -31.60 48.95 8.41
C GLN A 75 -32.55 48.40 9.48
N VAL A 76 -32.02 48.12 10.68
CA VAL A 76 -32.80 47.52 11.78
C VAL A 76 -32.96 48.50 12.96
N SER A 77 -34.20 48.66 13.42
CA SER A 77 -34.55 49.46 14.60
C SER A 77 -34.94 48.55 15.77
N GLY A 78 -34.45 48.83 16.99
CA GLY A 78 -34.74 48.03 18.18
C GLY A 78 -33.69 48.17 19.29
N SER A 79 -33.85 47.41 20.39
CA SER A 79 -32.83 47.26 21.44
C SER A 79 -31.59 46.53 20.90
N GLU A 80 -30.43 46.66 21.56
CA GLU A 80 -29.16 46.06 21.11
C GLU A 80 -29.27 44.54 20.87
N ALA A 81 -29.93 43.82 21.78
CA ALA A 81 -30.15 42.38 21.61
C ALA A 81 -31.04 42.07 20.39
N GLN A 82 -32.14 42.82 20.20
CA GLN A 82 -33.04 42.62 19.07
C GLN A 82 -32.37 42.95 17.73
N ARG A 83 -31.49 43.95 17.72
CA ARG A 83 -30.69 44.33 16.55
C ARG A 83 -29.73 43.22 16.14
N ALA A 84 -28.98 42.64 17.08
CA ALA A 84 -28.05 41.56 16.76
C ALA A 84 -28.75 40.35 16.12
N PHE A 85 -29.88 39.90 16.68
CA PHE A 85 -30.66 38.79 16.09
C PHE A 85 -31.24 39.12 14.72
N ALA A 86 -31.77 40.33 14.55
CA ALA A 86 -32.36 40.76 13.29
C ALA A 86 -31.29 41.03 12.21
N GLU A 87 -30.10 41.47 12.59
CA GLU A 87 -28.95 41.59 11.67
C GLU A 87 -28.50 40.23 11.16
N ASP A 88 -28.38 39.22 12.04
CA ASP A 88 -28.01 37.88 11.62
C ASP A 88 -29.05 37.27 10.67
N ALA A 89 -30.34 37.35 11.02
CA ALA A 89 -31.44 36.89 10.16
C ALA A 89 -31.49 37.66 8.82
N PHE A 90 -31.20 38.96 8.85
CA PHE A 90 -31.14 39.77 7.65
C PHE A 90 -30.01 39.32 6.73
N ILE A 91 -28.80 39.14 7.25
CA ILE A 91 -27.64 38.72 6.45
C ILE A 91 -27.87 37.31 5.88
N GLU A 92 -28.42 36.38 6.65
CA GLU A 92 -28.75 35.04 6.16
C GLU A 92 -29.78 35.09 5.02
N GLY A 93 -30.81 35.95 5.14
CA GLY A 93 -31.73 36.22 4.04
C GLY A 93 -31.04 36.77 2.78
N GLN A 94 -30.05 37.67 2.94
CA GLN A 94 -29.28 38.20 1.82
C GLN A 94 -28.37 37.15 1.16
N LEU A 95 -27.81 36.21 1.93
CA LEU A 95 -27.06 35.08 1.38
C LEU A 95 -27.94 34.23 0.46
N GLU A 96 -29.18 33.94 0.86
CA GLU A 96 -30.11 33.15 0.05
C GLU A 96 -30.63 33.92 -1.18
N ILE A 97 -30.86 35.23 -1.07
CA ILE A 97 -31.18 36.07 -2.23
C ILE A 97 -30.02 36.06 -3.24
N ALA A 98 -28.77 36.11 -2.78
CA ALA A 98 -27.60 36.06 -3.65
C ALA A 98 -27.44 34.71 -4.39
N LYS A 99 -27.97 33.61 -3.81
CA LYS A 99 -28.01 32.28 -4.45
C LYS A 99 -29.30 32.03 -5.25
N SER A 100 -30.23 32.98 -5.29
CA SER A 100 -31.51 32.78 -5.98
C SER A 100 -31.31 32.51 -7.48
N SER A 101 -32.19 31.70 -8.06
CA SER A 101 -32.18 31.35 -9.48
C SER A 101 -32.16 32.57 -10.40
N ASP A 102 -32.83 33.66 -10.00
CA ASP A 102 -32.89 34.88 -10.79
C ASP A 102 -31.53 35.59 -10.89
N VAL A 103 -30.76 35.61 -9.80
CA VAL A 103 -29.42 36.23 -9.76
C VAL A 103 -28.41 35.37 -10.52
N VAL A 104 -28.48 34.06 -10.33
CA VAL A 104 -27.57 33.11 -10.98
C VAL A 104 -27.90 32.98 -12.47
N GLY A 105 -29.17 32.83 -12.84
CA GLY A 105 -29.65 32.81 -14.22
C GLY A 105 -29.36 34.10 -14.96
N GLY A 106 -29.55 35.25 -14.32
CA GLY A 106 -29.12 36.55 -14.87
C GLY A 106 -27.62 36.61 -15.14
N THR A 107 -26.79 35.92 -14.34
CA THR A 107 -25.34 35.81 -14.55
C THR A 107 -25.00 34.88 -15.72
N VAL A 108 -25.68 33.73 -15.83
CA VAL A 108 -25.56 32.79 -16.96
C VAL A 108 -25.85 33.50 -18.27
N THR A 109 -26.97 34.22 -18.36
CA THR A 109 -27.35 34.97 -19.57
C THR A 109 -26.41 36.14 -19.84
N ALA A 110 -25.94 36.85 -18.82
CA ALA A 110 -25.05 38.01 -19.01
C ALA A 110 -23.66 37.62 -19.53
N LEU A 111 -23.17 36.42 -19.20
CA LEU A 111 -21.87 35.91 -19.64
C LEU A 111 -21.97 34.90 -20.80
N GLY A 112 -23.18 34.50 -21.22
CA GLY A 112 -23.37 33.51 -22.27
C GLY A 112 -22.88 32.11 -21.90
N LEU A 113 -22.98 31.74 -20.61
CA LEU A 113 -22.50 30.45 -20.09
C LEU A 113 -23.35 29.26 -20.58
N ASP A 114 -24.49 29.53 -21.21
CA ASP A 114 -25.33 28.56 -21.91
C ASP A 114 -24.71 28.03 -23.21
N THR A 115 -23.66 28.66 -23.71
CA THR A 115 -22.90 28.23 -24.90
C THR A 115 -21.50 27.71 -24.56
N ASP A 116 -21.10 27.78 -23.29
CA ASP A 116 -19.74 27.45 -22.84
C ASP A 116 -19.61 25.92 -22.62
N PRO A 117 -18.61 25.25 -23.24
CA PRO A 117 -18.40 23.82 -23.06
C PRO A 117 -18.22 23.40 -21.59
N ASP A 118 -17.67 24.25 -20.72
CA ASP A 118 -17.48 23.94 -19.29
C ASP A 118 -18.83 23.79 -18.55
N PHE A 119 -19.90 24.40 -19.07
CA PHE A 119 -21.24 24.44 -18.46
C PHE A 119 -22.26 23.57 -19.21
N VAL A 120 -22.04 23.30 -20.50
CA VAL A 120 -22.93 22.54 -21.39
C VAL A 120 -22.51 21.07 -21.50
N ASP A 121 -21.20 20.80 -21.60
CA ASP A 121 -20.64 19.48 -21.92
C ASP A 121 -19.70 19.00 -20.80
N GLN A 122 -20.28 18.47 -19.72
CA GLN A 122 -19.48 17.63 -18.83
C GLN A 122 -19.22 16.29 -19.52
N THR A 123 -18.14 16.23 -20.31
CA THR A 123 -17.56 14.96 -20.72
C THR A 123 -17.37 14.07 -19.48
N PRO A 124 -17.76 12.79 -19.51
CA PRO A 124 -17.74 11.94 -18.33
C PRO A 124 -16.33 11.90 -17.75
N SER A 125 -16.22 12.22 -16.45
CA SER A 125 -14.94 12.32 -15.78
C SER A 125 -14.16 10.99 -15.88
N LEU A 126 -12.83 11.03 -15.83
CA LEU A 126 -12.01 9.81 -15.83
C LEU A 126 -12.37 8.86 -14.66
N GLN A 127 -12.94 9.40 -13.58
CA GLN A 127 -13.47 8.61 -12.47
C GLN A 127 -14.77 7.90 -12.84
N ASP A 128 -15.65 8.52 -13.62
CA ASP A 128 -16.86 7.87 -14.14
C ASP A 128 -16.51 6.80 -15.17
N ARG A 129 -15.49 7.01 -16.02
CA ARG A 129 -14.98 5.97 -16.92
C ARG A 129 -14.34 4.81 -16.16
N ALA A 130 -13.56 5.10 -15.12
CA ALA A 130 -12.96 4.09 -14.27
C ALA A 130 -14.01 3.34 -13.44
N LYS A 131 -15.04 4.04 -12.93
CA LYS A 131 -16.18 3.45 -12.22
C LYS A 131 -17.02 2.58 -13.14
N ASN A 132 -17.27 3.01 -14.38
CA ASN A 132 -17.96 2.22 -15.40
C ASN A 132 -17.13 1.00 -15.84
N TRP A 133 -15.80 1.10 -15.86
CA TRP A 133 -14.91 -0.03 -16.13
C TRP A 133 -14.82 -1.01 -14.93
N LEU A 134 -14.75 -0.50 -13.69
CA LEU A 134 -14.77 -1.30 -12.46
C LEU A 134 -16.14 -1.95 -12.20
N MET A 135 -17.23 -1.31 -12.61
CA MET A 135 -18.57 -1.88 -12.68
C MET A 135 -18.79 -2.67 -13.98
N GLY A 136 -17.72 -3.25 -14.55
CA GLY A 136 -17.82 -4.22 -15.63
C GLY A 136 -18.46 -5.53 -15.17
N VAL A 137 -19.78 -5.52 -14.96
CA VAL A 137 -20.67 -6.68 -14.94
C VAL A 137 -21.97 -6.31 -15.65
N SER A 138 -22.14 -6.90 -16.84
CA SER A 138 -23.34 -7.05 -17.68
C SER A 138 -24.22 -5.82 -17.99
N SER A 139 -23.98 -5.21 -19.15
CA SER A 139 -25.03 -4.58 -19.96
C SER A 139 -25.01 -5.16 -21.38
N GLU A 140 -25.08 -6.48 -21.47
CA GLU A 140 -25.74 -7.18 -22.57
C GLU A 140 -26.96 -7.84 -21.93
N LEU A 141 -28.11 -7.68 -22.58
CA LEU A 141 -29.48 -7.89 -22.11
C LEU A 141 -30.13 -6.68 -21.43
N ASP A 142 -31.14 -6.19 -22.15
CA ASP A 142 -32.29 -5.39 -21.73
C ASP A 142 -32.33 -4.00 -22.39
N THR A 143 -32.83 -3.95 -23.63
CA THR A 143 -34.23 -3.58 -23.88
C THR A 143 -34.41 -3.27 -25.38
N GLU A 144 -34.78 -4.29 -26.14
CA GLU A 144 -35.75 -4.12 -27.22
C GLU A 144 -37.02 -3.54 -26.59
N SER A 145 -37.37 -2.28 -26.91
CA SER A 145 -38.74 -1.74 -26.88
C SER A 145 -38.73 -0.28 -27.33
N GLN A 146 -38.76 -0.04 -28.64
CA GLN A 146 -39.39 1.17 -29.20
C GLN A 146 -39.68 1.02 -30.70
N GLU A 147 -40.58 0.08 -31.02
CA GLU A 147 -41.49 0.24 -32.15
C GLU A 147 -42.83 0.71 -31.60
N ALA A 148 -43.17 1.98 -31.87
CA ALA A 148 -44.53 2.48 -32.15
C ALA A 148 -44.64 3.99 -31.89
N ALA A 149 -44.37 4.81 -32.92
CA ALA A 149 -45.06 6.09 -33.11
C ALA A 149 -44.85 6.53 -34.57
N GLY A 150 -45.94 6.55 -35.36
CA GLY A 150 -45.93 6.83 -36.79
C GLY A 150 -45.53 8.28 -37.18
N PRO A 151 -45.30 8.52 -38.48
CA PRO A 151 -44.87 9.83 -38.97
C PRO A 151 -46.10 10.75 -39.10
N GLY A 152 -46.36 11.56 -38.07
CA GLY A 152 -47.25 12.72 -38.17
C GLY A 152 -46.42 13.99 -38.38
N PRO A 153 -46.77 14.89 -39.32
CA PRO A 153 -46.07 16.15 -39.49
C PRO A 153 -46.41 17.04 -38.29
N ARG A 154 -45.44 17.23 -37.38
CA ARG A 154 -45.56 18.09 -36.21
C ARG A 154 -44.59 19.24 -36.31
N ASP A 155 -45.15 20.42 -36.10
CA ASP A 155 -44.52 21.73 -36.16
C ASP A 155 -43.20 21.79 -35.40
N THR A 156 -42.16 22.29 -36.07
CA THR A 156 -40.76 22.30 -35.64
C THR A 156 -40.42 23.35 -34.55
N GLN A 157 -41.40 23.99 -33.92
CA GLN A 157 -41.19 25.17 -33.07
C GLN A 157 -41.34 24.97 -31.54
N PRO A 158 -42.07 23.98 -30.98
CA PRO A 158 -42.12 23.77 -29.52
C PRO A 158 -40.91 23.05 -28.92
N GLN A 159 -40.09 22.35 -29.73
CA GLN A 159 -38.98 21.54 -29.22
C GLN A 159 -37.71 22.36 -28.90
N GLN A 160 -37.45 23.43 -29.66
CA GLN A 160 -36.25 24.27 -29.44
C GLN A 160 -36.33 25.07 -28.14
N GLN A 161 -37.48 25.69 -27.84
CA GLN A 161 -37.66 26.46 -26.60
C GLN A 161 -37.57 25.61 -25.33
N ILE A 162 -38.00 24.34 -25.38
CA ILE A 162 -37.90 23.42 -24.25
C ILE A 162 -36.44 22.98 -24.05
N GLU A 163 -35.69 22.79 -25.12
CA GLU A 163 -34.29 22.39 -25.06
C GLU A 163 -33.38 23.54 -24.59
N ASP A 164 -33.61 24.76 -25.08
CA ASP A 164 -32.90 25.96 -24.63
C ASP A 164 -33.13 26.24 -23.14
N GLY A 165 -34.37 26.04 -22.65
CA GLY A 165 -34.68 26.15 -21.22
C GLY A 165 -33.94 25.11 -20.36
N ARG A 166 -33.79 23.88 -20.85
CA ARG A 166 -33.04 22.82 -20.13
C ARG A 166 -31.55 23.10 -20.07
N ILE A 167 -30.97 23.62 -21.15
CA ILE A 167 -29.55 24.00 -21.20
C ILE A 167 -29.30 25.14 -20.21
N HIS A 168 -30.18 26.14 -20.19
CA HIS A 168 -30.11 27.24 -19.24
C HIS A 168 -30.22 26.76 -17.79
N ASP A 169 -31.21 25.93 -17.46
CA ASP A 169 -31.39 25.39 -16.10
C ASP A 169 -30.20 24.54 -15.65
N ARG A 170 -29.57 23.78 -16.56
CA ARG A 170 -28.33 23.04 -16.28
C ARG A 170 -27.16 23.97 -16.03
N ALA A 171 -26.97 25.00 -16.86
CA ALA A 171 -25.91 25.99 -16.67
C ALA A 171 -26.06 26.72 -15.32
N VAL A 172 -27.30 27.04 -14.91
CA VAL A 172 -27.61 27.59 -13.59
C VAL A 172 -27.23 26.61 -12.47
N ALA A 173 -27.57 25.32 -12.59
CA ALA A 173 -27.22 24.30 -11.61
C ALA A 173 -25.69 24.10 -11.50
N THR A 174 -24.98 24.07 -12.62
CA THR A 174 -23.51 23.98 -12.67
C THR A 174 -22.88 25.21 -12.02
N LEU A 175 -23.35 26.41 -12.35
CA LEU A 175 -22.86 27.65 -11.75
C LEU A 175 -23.10 27.69 -10.23
N LEU A 176 -24.28 27.26 -9.77
CA LEU A 176 -24.59 27.12 -8.34
C LEU A 176 -23.57 26.23 -7.59
N ASN A 177 -23.09 25.16 -8.23
CA ASN A 177 -22.07 24.26 -7.65
C ASN A 177 -20.65 24.84 -7.68
N MET A 178 -20.35 25.72 -8.64
CA MET A 178 -19.04 26.36 -8.80
C MET A 178 -18.90 27.66 -8.01
N MET A 179 -20.02 28.29 -7.62
CA MET A 179 -20.05 29.49 -6.81
C MET A 179 -20.16 29.19 -5.31
N GLY A 180 -19.77 30.17 -4.50
CA GLY A 180 -19.94 30.14 -3.06
C GLY A 180 -20.26 31.53 -2.56
N VAL A 181 -21.27 31.65 -1.69
CA VAL A 181 -21.64 32.90 -1.03
C VAL A 181 -21.55 32.67 0.47
N ARG A 182 -20.70 33.44 1.15
CA ARG A 182 -20.48 33.32 2.60
C ARG A 182 -20.31 34.67 3.27
N ARG A 183 -20.64 34.74 4.55
CA ARG A 183 -20.36 35.89 5.41
C ARG A 183 -18.91 35.83 5.90
N VAL A 184 -18.22 36.96 5.94
CA VAL A 184 -16.86 37.06 6.49
C VAL A 184 -16.93 37.31 8.00
N GLY A 185 -16.79 36.26 8.81
CA GLY A 185 -16.87 36.34 10.27
C GLY A 185 -18.25 36.80 10.76
N SER A 186 -18.31 37.66 11.78
CA SER A 186 -19.53 38.34 12.25
C SER A 186 -19.76 39.70 11.57
N SER A 187 -19.08 39.98 10.47
CA SER A 187 -19.17 41.28 9.78
C SER A 187 -20.35 41.35 8.83
N THR A 188 -20.65 42.57 8.38
CA THR A 188 -21.66 42.86 7.36
C THR A 188 -21.15 42.61 5.92
N ILE A 189 -19.99 41.96 5.77
CA ILE A 189 -19.36 41.68 4.49
C ILE A 189 -19.78 40.29 4.01
N ILE A 190 -20.31 40.23 2.79
CA ILE A 190 -20.52 39.00 2.04
C ILE A 190 -19.39 38.84 1.03
N GLU A 191 -18.78 37.66 1.02
CA GLU A 191 -17.85 37.22 -0.01
C GLU A 191 -18.58 36.30 -0.99
N ILE A 192 -18.54 36.68 -2.26
CA ILE A 192 -19.03 35.91 -3.39
C ILE A 192 -17.81 35.37 -4.13
N SER A 193 -17.61 34.06 -4.11
CA SER A 193 -16.54 33.37 -4.82
C SER A 193 -17.08 32.56 -6.00
N ALA A 194 -16.33 32.50 -7.09
CA ALA A 194 -16.64 31.64 -8.23
C ALA A 194 -15.40 30.84 -8.65
N ALA A 195 -15.60 29.57 -8.99
CA ALA A 195 -14.60 28.71 -9.58
C ALA A 195 -14.78 28.61 -11.10
N ALA A 196 -13.69 28.62 -11.86
CA ALA A 196 -13.69 28.37 -13.30
C ALA A 196 -12.37 27.74 -13.77
N SER A 197 -12.36 27.18 -14.98
CA SER A 197 -11.17 26.59 -15.61
C SER A 197 -10.12 27.64 -15.97
N THR A 198 -10.54 28.87 -16.22
CA THR A 198 -9.65 30.00 -16.51
C THR A 198 -9.70 31.08 -15.41
N PRO A 199 -8.57 31.74 -15.10
CA PRO A 199 -8.52 32.80 -14.08
C PRO A 199 -9.43 33.99 -14.39
N GLN A 200 -9.55 34.36 -15.67
CA GLN A 200 -10.36 35.51 -16.11
C GLN A 200 -11.85 35.23 -15.96
N GLN A 201 -12.30 34.06 -16.42
CA GLN A 201 -13.71 33.66 -16.28
C GLN A 201 -14.15 33.59 -14.82
N ALA A 202 -13.29 33.12 -13.91
CA ALA A 202 -13.60 33.13 -12.47
C ALA A 202 -13.85 34.55 -11.93
N VAL A 203 -13.06 35.53 -12.38
CA VAL A 203 -13.23 36.96 -12.02
C VAL A 203 -14.53 37.49 -12.62
N ASP A 204 -14.77 37.24 -13.91
CA ASP A 204 -15.94 37.73 -14.63
C ASP A 204 -17.25 37.19 -14.04
N ILE A 205 -17.26 35.91 -13.65
CA ILE A 205 -18.40 35.28 -12.96
C ILE A 205 -18.64 35.94 -11.60
N ALA A 206 -17.62 36.05 -10.74
CA ALA A 206 -17.78 36.61 -9.41
C ALA A 206 -18.25 38.08 -9.44
N ASP A 207 -17.65 38.89 -10.31
CA ASP A 207 -18.01 40.30 -10.46
C ASP A 207 -19.40 40.50 -11.10
N THR A 208 -19.77 39.66 -12.07
CA THR A 208 -21.10 39.74 -12.71
C THR A 208 -22.18 39.30 -11.74
N LEU A 209 -21.92 38.27 -10.92
CA LEU A 209 -22.87 37.82 -9.91
C LEU A 209 -23.13 38.89 -8.85
N ALA A 210 -22.09 39.60 -8.42
CA ALA A 210 -22.23 40.76 -7.54
C ALA A 210 -23.10 41.87 -8.15
N ARG A 211 -22.92 42.17 -9.45
CA ARG A 211 -23.73 43.15 -10.18
C ARG A 211 -25.20 42.71 -10.29
N GLN A 212 -25.44 41.45 -10.64
CA GLN A 212 -26.80 40.89 -10.76
C GLN A 212 -27.52 40.89 -9.42
N TYR A 213 -26.82 40.58 -8.32
CA TYR A 213 -27.37 40.68 -6.98
C TYR A 213 -27.79 42.12 -6.63
N ILE A 214 -26.93 43.11 -6.88
CA ILE A 214 -27.25 44.53 -6.63
C ILE A 214 -28.46 44.96 -7.48
N GLN A 215 -28.48 44.58 -8.76
CA GLN A 215 -29.59 44.90 -9.66
C GLN A 215 -30.91 44.27 -9.17
N LYS A 216 -30.86 43.01 -8.71
CA LYS A 216 -32.01 42.33 -8.11
C LYS A 216 -32.47 43.01 -6.83
N ASN A 217 -31.56 43.42 -5.95
CA ASN A 217 -31.88 44.13 -4.71
C ASN A 217 -32.60 45.47 -4.99
N ILE A 218 -32.04 46.26 -5.91
CA ILE A 218 -32.64 47.52 -6.39
C ILE A 218 -34.04 47.26 -6.96
N ALA A 219 -34.19 46.25 -7.81
CA ALA A 219 -35.48 45.91 -8.42
C ALA A 219 -36.52 45.46 -7.38
N MET A 220 -36.15 44.61 -6.42
CA MET A 220 -37.05 44.18 -5.36
C MET A 220 -37.51 45.35 -4.50
N LYS A 221 -36.59 46.25 -4.11
CA LYS A 221 -36.92 47.46 -3.34
C LYS A 221 -37.79 48.44 -4.11
N ALA A 222 -37.48 48.66 -5.39
CA ALA A 222 -38.29 49.51 -6.24
C ALA A 222 -39.71 48.94 -6.40
N ASN A 223 -39.84 47.62 -6.56
CA ASN A 223 -41.14 46.96 -6.65
C ASN A 223 -41.94 47.05 -5.35
N ALA A 224 -41.30 46.80 -4.20
CA ALA A 224 -41.93 46.96 -2.88
C ALA A 224 -42.36 48.42 -2.64
N SER A 225 -41.53 49.40 -3.01
CA SER A 225 -41.86 50.83 -2.89
C SER A 225 -43.01 51.24 -3.80
N ARG A 226 -43.11 50.69 -5.01
CA ARG A 226 -44.26 50.90 -5.92
C ARG A 226 -45.54 50.36 -5.31
N GLN A 227 -45.55 49.10 -4.85
CA GLN A 227 -46.72 48.49 -4.20
C GLN A 227 -47.16 49.27 -2.96
N TYR A 228 -46.21 49.72 -2.13
CA TYR A 228 -46.51 50.55 -0.96
C TYR A 228 -47.07 51.92 -1.33
N SER A 229 -46.50 52.58 -2.35
CA SER A 229 -47.03 53.84 -2.89
C SER A 229 -48.44 53.68 -3.48
N GLU A 230 -48.73 52.57 -4.15
CA GLU A 230 -50.08 52.28 -4.66
C GLU A 230 -51.08 52.13 -3.52
N TRP A 231 -50.72 51.39 -2.47
CA TRP A 231 -51.54 51.26 -1.27
C TRP A 231 -51.77 52.62 -0.60
N LEU A 232 -50.71 53.42 -0.40
CA LEU A 232 -50.81 54.77 0.16
C LEU A 232 -51.69 55.68 -0.70
N THR A 233 -51.61 55.57 -2.03
CA THR A 233 -52.46 56.37 -2.93
C THR A 233 -53.95 56.05 -2.73
N ARG A 234 -54.30 54.76 -2.65
CA ARG A 234 -55.68 54.33 -2.33
C ARG A 234 -56.10 54.83 -0.95
N PHE A 235 -55.21 54.69 0.04
CA PHE A 235 -55.50 55.11 1.40
C PHE A 235 -55.70 56.62 1.52
N VAL A 236 -54.87 57.44 0.86
CA VAL A 236 -55.05 58.90 0.77
C VAL A 236 -56.39 59.25 0.15
N SER A 237 -56.81 58.57 -0.93
CA SER A 237 -58.12 58.82 -1.55
C SER A 237 -59.29 58.52 -0.60
N GLU A 238 -59.18 57.46 0.21
CA GLU A 238 -60.16 57.10 1.23
C GLU A 238 -60.21 58.14 2.36
N GLN A 239 -59.03 58.56 2.84
CA GLN A 239 -58.93 59.61 3.87
C GLN A 239 -59.46 60.96 3.35
N GLN A 240 -59.22 61.31 2.09
CA GLN A 240 -59.76 62.52 1.47
C GLN A 240 -61.29 62.48 1.43
N ARG A 241 -61.88 61.34 1.07
CA ARG A 241 -63.34 61.16 1.07
C ARG A 241 -63.92 61.30 2.48
N GLY A 242 -63.31 60.64 3.46
CA GLY A 242 -63.72 60.74 4.85
C GLY A 242 -63.56 62.15 5.44
N LEU A 243 -62.52 62.89 5.05
CA LEU A 243 -62.33 64.28 5.46
C LEU A 243 -63.39 65.19 4.83
N ALA A 244 -63.73 65.00 3.55
CA ALA A 244 -64.78 65.76 2.87
C ALA A 244 -66.16 65.53 3.50
N GLU A 245 -66.45 64.31 3.95
CA GLU A 245 -67.67 63.97 4.69
C GLU A 245 -67.70 64.63 6.07
N ALA A 246 -66.61 64.58 6.83
CA ALA A 246 -66.52 65.24 8.13
C ALA A 246 -66.65 66.77 8.01
N ALA A 247 -66.01 67.36 7.00
CA ALA A 247 -66.08 68.78 6.72
C ALA A 247 -67.48 69.22 6.28
N SER A 248 -68.18 68.41 5.47
CA SER A 248 -69.56 68.71 5.06
C SER A 248 -70.56 68.53 6.21
N ALA A 249 -70.34 67.56 7.11
CA ALA A 249 -71.10 67.40 8.35
C ALA A 249 -70.92 68.59 9.29
N LEU A 250 -69.70 69.13 9.40
CA LEU A 250 -69.43 70.37 10.15
C LEU A 250 -70.08 71.60 9.50
N ALA A 251 -70.05 71.70 8.15
CA ALA A 251 -70.61 72.84 7.42
C ALA A 251 -72.16 72.86 7.40
N SER A 252 -72.80 71.70 7.46
CA SER A 252 -74.26 71.55 7.49
C SER A 252 -74.87 71.64 8.90
N PHE A 253 -74.04 71.79 9.93
CA PHE A 253 -74.49 71.93 11.31
C PHE A 253 -75.00 73.36 11.57
N THR A 254 -76.33 73.53 11.65
CA THR A 254 -76.98 74.81 11.95
C THR A 254 -76.85 75.16 13.44
N SER A 255 -76.33 76.36 13.74
CA SER A 255 -75.97 76.79 15.10
C SER A 255 -77.19 77.04 16.01
N ASN A 256 -77.31 76.23 17.06
CA ASN A 256 -78.20 76.49 18.19
C ASN A 256 -77.33 76.77 19.44
N PRO A 257 -77.61 77.79 20.28
CA PRO A 257 -76.75 78.15 21.42
C PRO A 257 -76.54 77.06 22.48
N ARG A 258 -77.31 75.96 22.44
CA ARG A 258 -77.23 74.83 23.38
C ARG A 258 -76.29 73.69 22.95
N ASP A 259 -75.77 73.69 21.72
CA ASP A 259 -75.05 72.52 21.15
C ASP A 259 -73.53 72.76 20.94
N GLN A 260 -72.92 73.69 21.68
CA GLN A 260 -71.48 74.03 21.56
C GLN A 260 -70.54 72.83 21.73
N PHE A 261 -70.90 71.88 22.58
CA PHE A 261 -70.13 70.65 22.78
C PHE A 261 -70.08 69.77 21.54
N LYS A 262 -71.18 69.69 20.77
CA LYS A 262 -71.23 68.88 19.54
C LYS A 262 -70.40 69.50 18.42
N LEU A 263 -70.35 70.83 18.36
CA LEU A 263 -69.51 71.55 17.42
C LEU A 263 -68.01 71.34 17.72
N ALA A 264 -67.61 71.42 19.00
CA ALA A 264 -66.23 71.14 19.40
C ALA A 264 -65.81 69.68 19.10
N GLU A 265 -66.73 68.73 19.29
CA GLU A 265 -66.53 67.32 18.94
C GLU A 265 -66.33 67.12 17.42
N LEU A 266 -67.18 67.74 16.59
CA LEU A 266 -67.07 67.67 15.12
C LEU A 266 -65.80 68.37 14.61
N GLN A 267 -65.42 69.51 15.20
CA GLN A 267 -64.17 70.19 14.90
C GLN A 267 -62.96 69.31 15.24
N SER A 268 -62.90 68.76 16.46
CA SER A 268 -61.83 67.85 16.86
C SER A 268 -61.74 66.61 15.96
N ALA A 269 -62.89 66.04 15.57
CA ALA A 269 -62.94 64.92 14.63
C ALA A 269 -62.42 65.30 13.23
N THR A 270 -62.71 66.52 12.76
CA THR A 270 -62.26 67.05 11.46
C THR A 270 -60.76 67.32 11.48
N ASP A 271 -60.25 67.95 12.54
CA ASP A 271 -58.83 68.24 12.73
C ASP A 271 -58.02 66.93 12.85
N ALA A 272 -58.52 65.94 13.58
CA ALA A 272 -57.89 64.63 13.66
C ALA A 272 -57.78 63.95 12.28
N ARG A 273 -58.85 63.98 11.46
CA ARG A 273 -58.81 63.45 10.09
C ARG A 273 -57.86 64.23 9.19
N ARG A 274 -57.79 65.56 9.35
CA ARG A 274 -56.86 66.42 8.62
C ARG A 274 -55.41 66.05 8.92
N THR A 275 -55.05 65.89 10.19
CA THR A 275 -53.68 65.49 10.57
C THR A 275 -53.30 64.11 10.02
N LEU A 276 -54.22 63.14 10.04
CA LEU A 276 -54.00 61.81 9.46
C LEU A 276 -53.78 61.88 7.94
N TYR A 277 -54.59 62.69 7.24
CA TYR A 277 -54.44 62.94 5.81
C TYR A 277 -53.07 63.58 5.49
N GLU A 278 -52.70 64.63 6.22
CA GLU A 278 -51.40 65.33 6.04
C GLU A 278 -50.21 64.40 6.31
N ASN A 279 -50.26 63.57 7.36
CA ASN A 279 -49.23 62.57 7.64
C ASN A 279 -49.11 61.54 6.51
N THR A 280 -50.23 61.01 6.04
CA THR A 280 -50.24 60.03 4.94
C THR A 280 -49.71 60.64 3.64
N LEU A 281 -50.04 61.91 3.36
CA LEU A 281 -49.54 62.63 2.18
C LEU A 281 -48.01 62.81 2.24
N ASN A 282 -47.48 63.12 3.42
CA ASN A 282 -46.03 63.18 3.63
C ASN A 282 -45.38 61.80 3.39
N GLN A 283 -45.96 60.74 3.94
CA GLN A 283 -45.47 59.36 3.70
C GLN A 283 -45.54 58.97 2.21
N LEU A 284 -46.59 59.36 1.49
CA LEU A 284 -46.70 59.13 0.06
C LEU A 284 -45.63 59.89 -0.72
N THR A 285 -45.33 61.13 -0.32
CA THR A 285 -44.29 61.95 -0.94
C THR A 285 -42.92 61.32 -0.73
N GLU A 286 -42.62 60.86 0.48
CA GLU A 286 -41.39 60.14 0.80
C GLU A 286 -41.28 58.82 0.03
N ALA A 287 -42.36 58.03 -0.03
CA ALA A 287 -42.41 56.78 -0.79
C ALA A 287 -42.14 57.01 -2.29
N LYS A 288 -42.72 58.07 -2.88
CA LYS A 288 -42.47 58.45 -4.27
C LYS A 288 -41.02 58.86 -4.53
N GLN A 289 -40.39 59.59 -3.61
CA GLN A 289 -38.96 59.96 -3.74
C GLN A 289 -38.06 58.72 -3.76
N ARG A 290 -38.34 57.71 -2.93
CA ARG A 290 -37.59 56.44 -2.90
C ARG A 290 -37.72 55.63 -4.20
N ILE A 291 -38.83 55.76 -4.93
CA ILE A 291 -39.01 55.11 -6.25
C ILE A 291 -38.09 55.76 -7.30
N THR A 292 -37.90 57.08 -7.25
CA THR A 292 -37.05 57.81 -8.20
C THR A 292 -35.57 57.54 -7.97
N TYR A 293 -35.16 57.37 -6.71
CA TYR A 293 -33.77 57.08 -6.33
C TYR A 293 -33.69 55.81 -5.47
N PRO A 294 -33.82 54.62 -6.07
CA PRO A 294 -33.69 53.38 -5.32
C PRO A 294 -32.22 53.19 -4.91
N VAL A 295 -31.96 53.21 -3.61
CA VAL A 295 -30.63 52.97 -3.04
C VAL A 295 -30.46 51.48 -2.76
N SER A 296 -29.35 50.90 -3.21
CA SER A 296 -28.95 49.54 -2.88
C SER A 296 -28.45 49.47 -1.44
N ASP A 297 -28.85 48.43 -0.68
CA ASP A 297 -28.22 48.15 0.62
C ASP A 297 -26.81 47.59 0.47
N ALA A 298 -26.52 47.05 -0.71
CA ALA A 298 -25.27 46.39 -1.04
C ALA A 298 -24.37 47.30 -1.89
N THR A 299 -23.12 47.44 -1.47
CA THR A 299 -22.08 48.13 -2.24
C THR A 299 -20.86 47.23 -2.39
N ILE A 300 -20.28 47.20 -3.59
CA ILE A 300 -19.04 46.45 -3.86
C ILE A 300 -17.89 47.17 -3.16
N VAL A 301 -17.23 46.47 -2.22
CA VAL A 301 -16.05 46.98 -1.51
C VAL A 301 -14.78 46.63 -2.26
N SER A 302 -14.67 45.37 -2.71
CA SER A 302 -13.54 44.90 -3.50
C SER A 302 -14.04 44.05 -4.66
N ARG A 303 -13.54 44.35 -5.86
CA ARG A 303 -13.77 43.52 -7.05
C ARG A 303 -12.87 42.28 -7.03
N ALA A 304 -13.24 41.28 -7.82
CA ALA A 304 -12.46 40.07 -7.96
C ALA A 304 -11.08 40.34 -8.61
N THR A 305 -10.04 39.79 -8.01
CA THR A 305 -8.66 39.84 -8.54
C THR A 305 -8.29 38.54 -9.22
N LEU A 306 -7.44 38.61 -10.25
CA LEU A 306 -6.93 37.45 -10.96
C LEU A 306 -6.13 36.53 -10.02
N PRO A 307 -6.57 35.26 -9.81
CA PRO A 307 -5.85 34.33 -8.94
C PRO A 307 -4.51 33.93 -9.57
N LEU A 308 -3.43 34.06 -8.78
CA LEU A 308 -2.06 33.74 -9.21
C LEU A 308 -1.73 32.25 -9.12
N SER A 309 -2.59 31.44 -8.51
CA SER A 309 -2.36 30.00 -8.30
C SER A 309 -3.64 29.19 -8.48
N LYS A 310 -3.48 27.95 -8.94
CA LYS A 310 -4.58 26.99 -9.07
C LYS A 310 -5.10 26.57 -7.69
N ALA A 311 -6.41 26.58 -7.50
CA ALA A 311 -7.05 26.15 -6.27
C ALA A 311 -7.12 24.62 -6.16
N ARG A 312 -7.41 23.94 -7.27
CA ARG A 312 -7.37 22.47 -7.40
C ARG A 312 -6.75 22.08 -8.75
N PRO A 313 -6.11 20.90 -8.85
CA PRO A 313 -5.75 19.98 -7.78
C PRO A 313 -4.58 20.48 -6.92
N ARG A 314 -4.61 20.20 -5.61
CA ARG A 314 -3.50 20.49 -4.68
C ARG A 314 -2.36 19.50 -4.90
N SER A 315 -1.51 19.78 -5.89
CA SER A 315 -0.43 18.89 -6.34
C SER A 315 0.44 18.37 -5.19
N THR A 316 0.82 19.25 -4.26
CA THR A 316 1.64 18.87 -3.10
C THR A 316 0.95 17.83 -2.22
N LEU A 317 -0.36 17.98 -1.97
CA LEU A 317 -1.13 17.05 -1.13
C LEU A 317 -1.28 15.70 -1.83
N ILE A 318 -1.59 15.70 -3.13
CA ILE A 318 -1.73 14.46 -3.92
C ILE A 318 -0.40 13.69 -3.97
N ILE A 319 0.70 14.38 -4.24
CA ILE A 319 2.05 13.77 -4.26
C ILE A 319 2.42 13.23 -2.87
N ALA A 320 2.17 14.00 -1.80
CA ALA A 320 2.45 13.56 -0.44
C ALA A 320 1.61 12.33 -0.05
N PHE A 321 0.32 12.32 -0.40
CA PHE A 321 -0.55 11.18 -0.16
C PHE A 321 -0.12 9.95 -0.95
N ALA A 322 0.21 10.11 -2.24
CA ALA A 322 0.71 9.02 -3.08
C ALA A 322 2.02 8.45 -2.55
N ALA A 323 2.95 9.29 -2.06
CA ALA A 323 4.17 8.84 -1.42
C ALA A 323 3.90 8.05 -0.13
N ALA A 324 2.98 8.53 0.72
CA ALA A 324 2.62 7.84 1.96
C ALA A 324 1.97 6.47 1.70
N VAL A 325 1.04 6.40 0.76
CA VAL A 325 0.40 5.14 0.33
C VAL A 325 1.42 4.19 -0.30
N GLY A 326 2.28 4.71 -1.18
CA GLY A 326 3.34 3.93 -1.83
C GLY A 326 4.32 3.32 -0.83
N LEU A 327 4.75 4.08 0.18
CA LEU A 327 5.59 3.58 1.27
C LEU A 327 4.88 2.52 2.12
N GLY A 328 3.61 2.74 2.46
CA GLY A 328 2.83 1.79 3.25
C GLY A 328 2.63 0.45 2.55
N VAL A 329 2.21 0.49 1.27
CA VAL A 329 2.04 -0.71 0.44
C VAL A 329 3.39 -1.39 0.20
N GLY A 330 4.44 -0.62 -0.09
CA GLY A 330 5.79 -1.14 -0.27
C GLY A 330 6.32 -1.86 0.97
N PHE A 331 6.10 -1.29 2.15
CA PHE A 331 6.48 -1.91 3.42
C PHE A 331 5.71 -3.20 3.68
N ALA A 332 4.39 -3.21 3.44
CA ALA A 332 3.56 -4.41 3.59
C ALA A 332 4.01 -5.55 2.66
N LEU A 333 4.25 -5.26 1.38
CA LEU A 333 4.80 -6.24 0.42
C LEU A 333 6.18 -6.74 0.83
N ALA A 334 7.05 -5.85 1.30
CA ALA A 334 8.37 -6.24 1.80
C ALA A 334 8.27 -7.17 3.01
N MET A 335 7.34 -6.89 3.94
CA MET A 335 7.06 -7.71 5.12
C MET A 335 6.50 -9.08 4.73
N ILE A 336 5.51 -9.17 3.83
CA ILE A 336 4.96 -10.45 3.36
C ILE A 336 6.07 -11.31 2.73
N ARG A 337 6.89 -10.68 1.89
CA ARG A 337 8.00 -11.37 1.21
C ARG A 337 9.13 -11.75 2.16
N HIS A 338 9.27 -11.06 3.29
CA HIS A 338 10.23 -11.37 4.34
C HIS A 338 9.72 -12.48 5.27
N ALA A 339 8.43 -12.45 5.64
CA ALA A 339 7.79 -13.50 6.43
C ALA A 339 7.80 -14.86 5.70
N GLY A 340 7.80 -14.85 4.36
CA GLY A 340 7.97 -16.05 3.54
C GLY A 340 9.41 -16.57 3.43
N ASP A 341 10.42 -15.85 3.93
CA ASP A 341 11.84 -16.22 3.77
C ASP A 341 12.32 -17.04 4.99
N ARG A 342 12.07 -18.36 4.96
CA ARG A 342 12.42 -19.31 6.04
C ARG A 342 13.83 -19.90 5.95
N ARG A 343 14.79 -19.13 5.44
CA ARG A 343 16.20 -19.57 5.30
C ARG A 343 16.88 -19.71 6.66
N ILE A 344 17.75 -20.70 6.78
CA ILE A 344 18.55 -20.96 7.97
C ILE A 344 19.55 -19.82 8.18
N VAL A 345 19.31 -19.01 9.21
CA VAL A 345 20.25 -17.96 9.66
C VAL A 345 20.76 -18.25 11.08
N ARG A 346 19.96 -18.91 11.93
CA ARG A 346 20.34 -19.18 13.32
C ARG A 346 20.45 -20.69 13.59
N PRO A 347 21.53 -21.17 14.24
CA PRO A 347 21.75 -22.61 14.48
C PRO A 347 20.72 -23.28 15.39
N HIS A 348 20.20 -22.57 16.40
CA HIS A 348 19.20 -23.11 17.32
C HIS A 348 17.88 -23.51 16.63
N GLN A 349 17.54 -22.84 15.52
CA GLN A 349 16.29 -23.11 14.80
C GLN A 349 16.23 -24.53 14.26
N ILE A 350 17.37 -25.11 13.84
CA ILE A 350 17.44 -26.49 13.36
C ILE A 350 17.49 -27.48 14.52
N ALA A 351 18.21 -27.15 15.59
CA ALA A 351 18.35 -28.03 16.74
C ALA A 351 16.98 -28.31 17.39
N GLU A 352 16.19 -27.26 17.61
CA GLU A 352 14.84 -27.36 18.19
C GLU A 352 13.83 -27.97 17.21
N ALA A 353 13.78 -27.51 15.96
CA ALA A 353 12.80 -28.00 15.00
C ALA A 353 13.04 -29.46 14.59
N GLY A 354 14.31 -29.84 14.38
CA GLY A 354 14.71 -31.18 13.92
C GLY A 354 14.88 -32.21 15.04
N GLY A 355 14.94 -31.77 16.29
CA GLY A 355 15.28 -32.63 17.44
C GLY A 355 16.63 -33.33 17.23
N LEU A 356 17.64 -32.57 16.80
CA LEU A 356 18.96 -33.13 16.48
C LEU A 356 19.90 -33.08 17.70
N PRO A 357 20.77 -34.10 17.89
CA PRO A 357 21.65 -34.19 19.06
C PRO A 357 22.68 -33.05 19.16
N PHE A 358 23.19 -32.59 18.02
CA PHE A 358 24.07 -31.43 17.94
C PHE A 358 23.94 -30.71 16.59
N VAL A 359 24.22 -29.41 16.61
CA VAL A 359 24.32 -28.56 15.42
C VAL A 359 25.61 -27.76 15.49
N THR A 360 26.52 -27.99 14.54
CA THR A 360 27.78 -27.22 14.46
C THR A 360 27.70 -26.15 13.37
N LEU A 361 28.23 -24.97 13.67
CA LEU A 361 28.41 -23.89 12.73
C LEU A 361 29.83 -23.92 12.16
N LEU A 362 29.98 -23.88 10.83
CA LEU A 362 31.27 -23.76 10.17
C LEU A 362 31.37 -22.43 9.44
N ALA A 363 32.43 -21.70 9.77
CA ALA A 363 32.69 -20.41 9.17
C ALA A 363 33.11 -20.56 7.70
N THR A 364 32.68 -19.62 6.87
CA THR A 364 33.10 -19.57 5.47
C THR A 364 34.62 -19.36 5.39
N SER A 365 35.32 -20.31 4.79
CA SER A 365 36.73 -20.17 4.44
C SER A 365 36.81 -19.35 3.16
N ARG A 366 36.87 -18.01 3.27
CA ARG A 366 37.33 -17.18 2.14
C ARG A 366 38.83 -17.41 2.02
N THR A 367 39.22 -18.14 0.98
CA THR A 367 40.59 -18.21 0.47
C THR A 367 41.03 -16.83 -0.02
N ARG A 368 41.32 -15.93 0.92
CA ARG A 368 41.99 -14.66 0.63
C ARG A 368 43.46 -15.01 0.42
N ASN A 369 43.85 -15.10 -0.86
CA ASN A 369 45.22 -15.36 -1.35
C ASN A 369 45.70 -16.82 -1.27
N GLY A 370 45.25 -17.69 -2.18
CA GLY A 370 46.06 -18.74 -2.82
C GLY A 370 46.84 -19.80 -2.00
N HIS A 371 46.78 -19.83 -0.66
CA HIS A 371 47.74 -20.58 0.16
C HIS A 371 47.15 -21.44 1.29
N SER A 372 45.96 -22.03 1.13
CA SER A 372 45.42 -22.93 2.16
C SER A 372 44.79 -24.20 1.60
N ALA A 373 45.44 -24.80 0.60
CA ALA A 373 45.23 -26.21 0.28
C ALA A 373 46.31 -27.02 1.01
N ARG A 374 45.90 -27.94 1.90
CA ARG A 374 46.83 -28.96 2.41
C ARG A 374 46.95 -30.03 1.34
N PHE A 375 48.19 -30.45 1.06
CA PHE A 375 48.45 -31.57 0.17
C PHE A 375 48.50 -32.85 1.00
N LEU A 376 47.74 -33.86 0.58
CA LEU A 376 47.91 -35.23 1.05
C LEU A 376 49.12 -35.81 0.30
N ALA A 377 50.20 -36.05 1.02
CA ALA A 377 51.38 -36.71 0.47
C ALA A 377 51.26 -38.22 0.74
N ALA A 378 51.15 -38.99 -0.34
CA ALA A 378 51.33 -40.43 -0.26
C ALA A 378 52.81 -40.73 0.04
N GLY A 379 53.07 -41.72 0.90
CA GLY A 379 54.42 -42.15 1.25
C GLY A 379 55.27 -42.51 0.02
N THR A 380 56.58 -42.59 0.24
CA THR A 380 57.64 -42.81 -0.77
C THR A 380 57.23 -43.82 -1.86
N GLY A 381 56.79 -43.33 -3.01
CA GLY A 381 56.45 -44.16 -4.19
C GLY A 381 55.20 -43.76 -4.98
N SER A 382 54.29 -42.92 -4.47
CA SER A 382 53.09 -42.50 -5.20
C SER A 382 53.11 -40.99 -5.55
N SER A 383 52.91 -40.69 -6.84
CA SER A 383 53.13 -39.36 -7.45
C SER A 383 51.92 -38.41 -7.38
N THR A 384 50.89 -38.72 -6.59
CA THR A 384 49.66 -37.92 -6.53
C THR A 384 49.55 -37.15 -5.21
N ALA A 385 50.04 -35.93 -5.20
CA ALA A 385 49.76 -34.97 -4.13
C ALA A 385 48.35 -34.39 -4.32
N ALA A 386 47.36 -34.90 -3.59
CA ALA A 386 45.98 -34.41 -3.69
C ALA A 386 45.80 -33.18 -2.78
N ALA A 387 45.48 -32.03 -3.36
CA ALA A 387 45.17 -30.80 -2.62
C ALA A 387 43.70 -30.82 -2.17
N TYR A 388 43.43 -30.50 -0.90
CA TYR A 388 42.05 -30.32 -0.40
C TYR A 388 41.89 -29.01 0.40
N PRO A 389 40.68 -28.40 0.38
CA PRO A 389 40.40 -27.17 1.12
C PRO A 389 40.25 -27.45 2.62
N VAL A 390 40.81 -26.58 3.47
CA VAL A 390 40.68 -26.64 4.94
C VAL A 390 39.58 -25.69 5.42
N ILE A 391 38.68 -26.17 6.28
CA ILE A 391 37.60 -25.39 6.90
C ILE A 391 37.94 -25.11 8.37
N PRO A 392 38.11 -23.82 8.78
CA PRO A 392 38.26 -23.47 10.19
C PRO A 392 37.05 -23.92 11.02
N GLY A 393 37.29 -24.46 12.22
CA GLY A 393 36.23 -24.94 13.13
C GLY A 393 35.95 -26.44 13.08
N MET A 394 36.62 -27.20 12.21
CA MET A 394 36.46 -28.66 12.11
C MET A 394 37.00 -29.46 13.30
N ALA A 395 37.83 -28.86 14.15
CA ALA A 395 38.41 -29.54 15.31
C ALA A 395 37.34 -30.08 16.27
N GLU A 396 36.29 -29.30 16.54
CA GLU A 396 35.20 -29.68 17.45
C GLU A 396 34.34 -30.82 16.89
N LEU A 397 34.00 -30.76 15.60
CA LEU A 397 33.31 -31.85 14.91
C LEU A 397 34.16 -33.12 14.88
N SER A 398 35.44 -33.00 14.54
CA SER A 398 36.34 -34.15 14.52
C SER A 398 36.50 -34.78 15.91
N ALA A 399 36.56 -33.97 16.97
CA ALA A 399 36.62 -34.45 18.36
C ALA A 399 35.32 -35.16 18.76
N THR A 400 34.17 -34.66 18.29
CA THR A 400 32.86 -35.30 18.51
C THR A 400 32.77 -36.65 17.79
N VAL A 401 33.18 -36.72 16.53
CA VAL A 401 33.23 -37.97 15.74
C VAL A 401 34.22 -38.97 16.36
N VAL A 402 35.40 -38.52 16.78
CA VAL A 402 36.38 -39.35 17.49
C VAL A 402 35.85 -39.80 18.86
N GLY A 403 35.08 -38.95 19.54
CA GLY A 403 34.37 -39.27 20.78
C GLY A 403 33.35 -40.39 20.61
N LEU A 404 32.55 -40.33 19.54
CA LEU A 404 31.62 -41.38 19.14
C LEU A 404 32.35 -42.70 18.81
N ARG A 405 33.59 -42.61 18.31
CA ARG A 405 34.43 -43.76 17.91
C ARG A 405 35.05 -44.53 19.07
N ARG A 406 35.07 -44.03 20.32
CA ARG A 406 36.05 -44.40 21.38
C ARG A 406 36.41 -45.89 21.56
N LYS A 407 35.60 -46.87 21.13
CA LYS A 407 36.01 -48.29 20.89
C LYS A 407 35.28 -49.01 19.74
N ARG A 408 34.64 -48.30 18.81
CA ARG A 408 33.77 -48.89 17.77
C ARG A 408 34.15 -48.37 16.39
N ARG A 409 34.04 -49.26 15.41
CA ARG A 409 34.21 -48.93 14.00
C ARG A 409 32.92 -48.33 13.48
N VAL A 410 33.00 -47.18 12.81
CA VAL A 410 31.84 -46.37 12.45
C VAL A 410 31.81 -46.07 10.95
N ILE A 411 30.62 -46.10 10.37
CA ILE A 411 30.36 -45.64 9.00
C ILE A 411 29.43 -44.43 9.08
N ILE A 412 29.94 -43.28 8.64
CA ILE A 412 29.22 -42.01 8.68
C ILE A 412 29.00 -41.50 7.27
N GLY A 413 27.73 -41.27 6.91
CA GLY A 413 27.37 -40.59 5.66
C GLY A 413 27.34 -39.09 5.84
N ILE A 414 27.87 -38.35 4.87
CA ILE A 414 27.73 -36.89 4.80
C ILE A 414 26.77 -36.58 3.67
N VAL A 415 25.61 -35.99 4.00
CA VAL A 415 24.55 -35.68 3.04
C VAL A 415 24.28 -34.18 3.06
N ALA A 416 24.37 -33.51 1.91
CA ALA A 416 23.92 -32.13 1.80
C ALA A 416 22.40 -32.05 1.58
N VAL A 417 21.72 -31.06 2.16
CA VAL A 417 20.31 -30.78 1.81
C VAL A 417 20.23 -30.23 0.38
N ASN A 418 21.03 -29.20 0.09
CA ASN A 418 21.11 -28.54 -1.21
C ASN A 418 22.49 -28.71 -1.85
N PRO A 419 22.59 -28.80 -3.19
CA PRO A 419 23.87 -28.80 -3.91
C PRO A 419 24.72 -27.60 -3.53
N GLY A 420 26.04 -27.81 -3.43
CA GLY A 420 26.98 -26.74 -3.09
C GLY A 420 27.05 -26.36 -1.61
N SER A 421 26.40 -27.09 -0.71
CA SER A 421 26.52 -26.88 0.75
C SER A 421 27.87 -27.32 1.34
N GLY A 422 28.73 -27.96 0.54
CA GLY A 422 30.10 -28.35 0.94
C GLY A 422 30.24 -29.73 1.60
N ALA A 423 29.27 -30.64 1.43
CA ALA A 423 29.33 -32.01 1.97
C ALA A 423 30.62 -32.75 1.59
N SER A 424 31.00 -32.77 0.31
CA SER A 424 32.26 -33.38 -0.15
C SER A 424 33.50 -32.83 0.56
N THR A 425 33.57 -31.52 0.79
CA THR A 425 34.71 -30.90 1.47
C THR A 425 34.75 -31.32 2.93
N ILE A 426 33.61 -31.32 3.61
CA ILE A 426 33.48 -31.76 5.00
C ILE A 426 33.81 -33.25 5.14
N ALA A 427 33.33 -34.10 4.23
CA ALA A 427 33.61 -35.53 4.19
C ALA A 427 35.11 -35.80 4.06
N CYS A 428 35.78 -35.12 3.13
CA CYS A 428 37.23 -35.23 2.94
C CYS A 428 38.00 -34.76 4.18
N GLU A 429 37.63 -33.62 4.75
CA GLU A 429 38.32 -33.07 5.93
C GLU A 429 38.15 -33.95 7.17
N LEU A 430 36.94 -34.48 7.41
CA LEU A 430 36.70 -35.45 8.49
C LEU A 430 37.52 -36.73 8.30
N ALA A 431 37.63 -37.24 7.08
CA ALA A 431 38.44 -38.41 6.77
C ALA A 431 39.93 -38.17 7.03
N VAL A 432 40.44 -37.00 6.64
CA VAL A 432 41.84 -36.64 6.91
C VAL A 432 42.10 -36.44 8.40
N LEU A 433 41.22 -35.75 9.13
CA LEU A 433 41.36 -35.56 10.58
C LEU A 433 41.29 -36.90 11.34
N SER A 434 40.43 -37.81 10.91
CA SER A 434 40.37 -39.18 11.44
C SER A 434 41.66 -39.96 11.18
N SER A 435 42.21 -39.88 9.97
CA SER A 435 43.49 -40.51 9.60
C SER A 435 44.67 -39.96 10.41
N ILE A 436 44.72 -38.64 10.63
CA ILE A 436 45.75 -37.98 11.48
C ILE A 436 45.62 -38.43 12.94
N SER A 437 44.42 -38.74 13.42
CA SER A 437 44.20 -39.32 14.76
C SER A 437 44.70 -40.77 14.91
N GLY A 438 45.25 -41.36 13.83
CA GLY A 438 45.81 -42.71 13.80
C GLY A 438 44.83 -43.82 13.40
N ALA A 439 43.58 -43.49 13.04
CA ALA A 439 42.60 -44.49 12.63
C ALA A 439 42.76 -44.90 11.17
N GLN A 440 42.60 -46.20 10.89
CA GLN A 440 42.50 -46.70 9.52
C GLN A 440 41.20 -46.20 8.90
N THR A 441 41.31 -45.23 8.01
CA THR A 441 40.18 -44.47 7.49
C THR A 441 39.97 -44.74 6.01
N LEU A 442 38.70 -44.93 5.61
CA LEU A 442 38.29 -45.04 4.20
C LEU A 442 37.35 -43.87 3.86
N LEU A 443 37.68 -43.13 2.82
CA LEU A 443 36.79 -42.12 2.23
C LEU A 443 36.17 -42.70 0.96
N ILE A 444 34.84 -42.72 0.87
CA ILE A 444 34.09 -43.25 -0.28
C ILE A 444 33.36 -42.08 -0.96
N ASP A 445 33.55 -41.92 -2.28
CA ASP A 445 32.73 -41.03 -3.09
C ASP A 445 31.52 -41.79 -3.65
N ALA A 446 30.35 -41.53 -3.08
CA ALA A 446 29.06 -42.04 -3.55
C ALA A 446 28.18 -40.92 -4.17
N ALA A 447 28.76 -39.77 -4.49
CA ALA A 447 28.03 -38.63 -5.05
C ALA A 447 27.82 -38.77 -6.56
N ALA A 448 26.89 -39.65 -6.95
CA ALA A 448 26.62 -40.00 -8.35
C ALA A 448 26.33 -38.80 -9.26
N GLN A 449 25.62 -37.79 -8.75
CA GLN A 449 25.25 -36.62 -9.54
C GLN A 449 26.45 -35.69 -9.80
N LYS A 450 27.30 -35.49 -8.79
CA LYS A 450 28.45 -34.57 -8.86
C LYS A 450 29.60 -35.10 -8.02
N SER A 451 30.41 -35.95 -8.63
CA SER A 451 31.60 -36.60 -8.06
C SER A 451 32.80 -35.64 -7.90
N SER A 452 32.65 -34.61 -7.05
CA SER A 452 33.71 -33.62 -6.80
C SER A 452 34.99 -34.25 -6.26
N LEU A 453 34.87 -35.26 -5.38
CA LEU A 453 36.01 -35.93 -4.78
C LEU A 453 36.75 -36.80 -5.80
N SER A 454 36.05 -37.65 -6.55
CA SER A 454 36.66 -38.49 -7.58
C SER A 454 37.39 -37.65 -8.63
N LYS A 455 36.79 -36.53 -9.07
CA LYS A 455 37.42 -35.62 -10.04
C LYS A 455 38.66 -34.91 -9.47
N SER A 456 38.67 -34.62 -8.17
CA SER A 456 39.78 -33.89 -7.52
C SER A 456 40.93 -34.79 -7.08
N ILE A 457 40.63 -35.99 -6.59
CA ILE A 457 41.60 -36.88 -5.94
C ILE A 457 42.07 -37.97 -6.91
N ALA A 458 41.18 -38.52 -7.72
CA ALA A 458 41.45 -39.68 -8.59
C ALA A 458 40.87 -39.50 -10.01
N PRO A 459 41.27 -38.44 -10.74
CA PRO A 459 40.68 -38.10 -12.04
C PRO A 459 40.86 -39.18 -13.13
N HIS A 460 41.84 -40.07 -12.96
CA HIS A 460 42.17 -41.14 -13.92
C HIS A 460 41.67 -42.53 -13.51
N SER A 461 40.92 -42.64 -12.40
CA SER A 461 40.43 -43.95 -11.94
C SER A 461 39.26 -44.41 -12.81
N SER A 462 39.42 -45.56 -13.48
CA SER A 462 38.35 -46.21 -14.23
C SER A 462 37.46 -47.11 -13.38
N THR A 463 38.01 -47.63 -12.27
CA THR A 463 37.34 -48.57 -11.36
C THR A 463 36.99 -47.86 -10.07
N GLY A 464 35.81 -48.12 -9.50
CA GLY A 464 35.38 -47.47 -8.26
C GLY A 464 34.22 -48.16 -7.54
N LEU A 465 33.51 -47.42 -6.70
CA LEU A 465 32.44 -47.91 -5.82
C LEU A 465 31.42 -48.77 -6.57
N VAL A 466 30.98 -48.33 -7.75
CA VAL A 466 29.97 -49.09 -8.53
C VAL A 466 30.48 -50.48 -8.92
N ASP A 467 31.75 -50.60 -9.30
CA ASP A 467 32.36 -51.89 -9.67
C ASP A 467 32.61 -52.77 -8.43
N VAL A 468 33.02 -52.15 -7.32
CA VAL A 468 33.25 -52.86 -6.05
C VAL A 468 31.93 -53.39 -5.46
N LEU A 469 30.81 -52.68 -5.65
CA LEU A 469 29.49 -53.17 -5.24
C LEU A 469 29.09 -54.45 -6.00
N ASP A 470 29.47 -54.57 -7.28
CA ASP A 470 29.22 -55.75 -8.09
C ASP A 470 30.21 -56.90 -7.78
N ASN A 471 31.48 -56.59 -7.47
CA ASN A 471 32.50 -57.55 -7.05
C ASN A 471 33.34 -57.00 -5.88
N GLY A 472 33.05 -57.50 -4.68
CA GLY A 472 33.69 -57.04 -3.44
C GLY A 472 35.21 -57.26 -3.39
N GLU A 473 35.76 -58.21 -4.15
CA GLU A 473 37.21 -58.47 -4.19
C GLU A 473 38.00 -57.30 -4.80
N LEU A 474 37.34 -56.47 -5.61
CA LEU A 474 37.97 -55.31 -6.25
C LEU A 474 38.30 -54.18 -5.27
N ILE A 475 37.83 -54.23 -4.02
CA ILE A 475 38.11 -53.18 -3.02
C ILE A 475 39.61 -52.94 -2.84
N GLN A 476 40.43 -54.00 -2.86
CA GLN A 476 41.87 -53.90 -2.66
C GLN A 476 42.57 -53.15 -3.80
N THR A 477 42.05 -53.28 -5.01
CA THR A 477 42.59 -52.64 -6.22
C THR A 477 42.00 -51.26 -6.46
N ALA A 478 40.72 -51.06 -6.12
CA ALA A 478 39.99 -49.82 -6.34
C ALA A 478 40.22 -48.76 -5.24
N ALA A 479 40.58 -49.17 -4.01
CA ALA A 479 40.87 -48.25 -2.92
C ALA A 479 42.29 -47.68 -3.02
N LEU A 480 42.40 -46.41 -3.41
CA LEU A 480 43.66 -45.71 -3.61
C LEU A 480 44.26 -45.23 -2.28
N PRO A 481 45.51 -45.59 -1.94
CA PRO A 481 46.15 -45.09 -0.72
C PRO A 481 46.54 -43.62 -0.87
N LEU A 482 45.96 -42.74 -0.05
CA LEU A 482 46.30 -41.30 -0.01
C LEU A 482 47.35 -40.99 1.06
N THR A 483 47.25 -41.65 2.21
CA THR A 483 48.23 -41.61 3.30
C THR A 483 48.40 -43.03 3.85
N PRO A 484 49.37 -43.32 4.73
CA PRO A 484 49.51 -44.64 5.34
C PRO A 484 48.28 -45.14 6.10
N THR A 485 47.38 -44.24 6.49
CA THR A 485 46.16 -44.56 7.26
C THR A 485 44.87 -44.11 6.56
N LEU A 486 44.93 -43.51 5.38
CA LEU A 486 43.76 -43.06 4.60
C LEU A 486 43.77 -43.68 3.21
N LYS A 487 42.72 -44.45 2.91
CA LYS A 487 42.40 -44.91 1.55
C LYS A 487 41.19 -44.16 0.99
N PHE A 488 41.14 -44.01 -0.32
CA PHE A 488 40.04 -43.36 -1.04
C PHE A 488 39.46 -44.30 -2.09
N LEU A 489 38.15 -44.52 -2.03
CA LEU A 489 37.39 -45.27 -3.02
C LEU A 489 36.64 -44.26 -3.91
N PRO A 490 37.09 -44.03 -5.16
CA PRO A 490 36.37 -43.18 -6.10
C PRO A 490 35.05 -43.83 -6.52
N LEU A 491 34.15 -43.03 -7.08
CA LEU A 491 32.84 -43.49 -7.56
C LEU A 491 32.95 -44.50 -8.72
N GLY A 492 33.95 -44.32 -9.59
CA GLY A 492 34.13 -45.09 -10.83
C GLY A 492 33.38 -44.49 -12.02
N LYS A 493 33.32 -45.22 -13.15
CA LYS A 493 32.53 -44.81 -14.32
C LYS A 493 31.05 -45.07 -14.08
N VAL A 494 30.29 -44.02 -13.81
CA VAL A 494 28.82 -44.08 -13.72
C VAL A 494 28.24 -43.80 -15.10
N GLU A 495 27.85 -44.86 -15.81
CA GLU A 495 27.16 -44.74 -17.11
C GLU A 495 25.64 -44.61 -16.92
N ALA A 496 24.97 -45.67 -16.45
CA ALA A 496 23.50 -45.72 -16.36
C ALA A 496 22.95 -46.07 -14.97
N VAL A 497 23.78 -46.56 -14.05
CA VAL A 497 23.31 -47.08 -12.75
C VAL A 497 24.02 -46.38 -11.61
N THR A 498 23.26 -45.66 -10.78
CA THR A 498 23.80 -44.98 -9.60
C THR A 498 24.08 -45.99 -8.47
N PRO A 499 24.93 -45.64 -7.47
CA PRO A 499 25.20 -46.49 -6.32
C PRO A 499 23.92 -46.92 -5.59
N ALA A 500 22.90 -46.07 -5.56
CA ALA A 500 21.62 -46.39 -4.94
C ALA A 500 20.85 -47.50 -5.66
N ILE A 501 20.76 -47.44 -6.99
CA ILE A 501 20.12 -48.48 -7.78
C ILE A 501 20.91 -49.80 -7.61
N ARG A 502 22.24 -49.74 -7.58
CA ARG A 502 23.08 -50.91 -7.31
C ARG A 502 22.83 -51.49 -5.92
N LEU A 503 22.90 -50.69 -4.87
CA LEU A 503 22.68 -51.13 -3.49
C LEU A 503 21.30 -51.80 -3.30
N SER A 504 20.27 -51.28 -3.97
CA SER A 504 18.93 -51.87 -3.94
C SER A 504 18.79 -53.19 -4.72
N SER A 505 19.80 -53.59 -5.48
CA SER A 505 19.80 -54.81 -6.30
C SER A 505 20.27 -56.03 -5.51
N ARG A 506 19.72 -57.20 -5.85
CA ARG A 506 20.22 -58.51 -5.34
C ARG A 506 21.63 -58.87 -5.81
N ARG A 507 22.23 -58.06 -6.69
CA ARG A 507 23.59 -58.26 -7.22
C ARG A 507 24.67 -57.60 -6.37
N THR A 508 24.31 -56.85 -5.33
CA THR A 508 25.28 -56.26 -4.41
C THR A 508 26.01 -57.36 -3.64
N GLN A 509 27.32 -57.47 -3.84
CA GLN A 509 28.17 -58.45 -3.15
C GLN A 509 28.97 -57.82 -2.01
N LEU A 510 29.24 -56.51 -2.07
CA LEU A 510 29.95 -55.80 -1.01
C LEU A 510 29.00 -55.44 0.13
N SER A 511 29.28 -55.93 1.34
CA SER A 511 28.64 -55.44 2.55
C SER A 511 29.47 -54.33 3.19
N PHE A 512 28.82 -53.22 3.56
CA PHE A 512 29.44 -52.19 4.40
C PHE A 512 29.96 -52.77 5.73
N ALA A 513 29.36 -53.85 6.23
CA ALA A 513 29.83 -54.56 7.42
C ALA A 513 31.20 -55.25 7.22
N ASP A 514 31.52 -55.68 6.00
CA ASP A 514 32.84 -56.25 5.69
C ASP A 514 33.92 -55.18 5.63
N LEU A 515 33.59 -53.98 5.14
CA LEU A 515 34.50 -52.83 5.21
C LEU A 515 34.82 -52.43 6.65
N LYS A 516 33.87 -52.57 7.57
CA LYS A 516 34.14 -52.40 9.01
C LYS A 516 35.15 -53.43 9.54
N LYS A 517 35.54 -54.48 8.83
CA LYS A 517 36.58 -55.41 9.31
C LYS A 517 37.99 -54.84 9.12
N GLU A 518 38.19 -54.03 8.09
CA GLU A 518 39.49 -53.47 7.70
C GLU A 518 39.68 -52.02 8.17
N PHE A 519 38.61 -51.22 8.23
CA PHE A 519 38.69 -49.79 8.56
C PHE A 519 38.01 -49.45 9.88
N ASP A 520 38.63 -48.57 10.65
CA ASP A 520 38.10 -48.06 11.92
C ASP A 520 37.08 -46.93 11.72
N ALA A 521 37.22 -46.16 10.64
CA ALA A 521 36.29 -45.08 10.29
C ALA A 521 36.07 -45.03 8.78
N ILE A 522 34.81 -45.01 8.36
CA ILE A 522 34.43 -44.89 6.95
C ILE A 522 33.56 -43.65 6.80
N PHE A 523 33.96 -42.76 5.90
CA PHE A 523 33.19 -41.57 5.56
C PHE A 523 32.67 -41.70 4.14
N VAL A 524 31.36 -41.58 3.96
CA VAL A 524 30.69 -41.71 2.66
C VAL A 524 30.17 -40.34 2.23
N ASP A 525 30.73 -39.79 1.15
CA ASP A 525 30.21 -38.57 0.52
C ASP A 525 29.01 -38.92 -0.37
N ILE A 526 27.84 -38.37 -0.05
CA ILE A 526 26.59 -38.70 -0.73
C ILE A 526 26.07 -37.45 -1.45
N SER A 527 25.48 -37.65 -2.63
CA SER A 527 24.82 -36.60 -3.40
C SER A 527 23.83 -35.79 -2.54
N ALA A 528 23.66 -34.51 -2.88
CA ALA A 528 22.68 -33.67 -2.19
C ALA A 528 21.27 -34.27 -2.31
N PHE A 529 20.55 -34.31 -1.19
CA PHE A 529 19.23 -34.94 -1.09
C PHE A 529 18.23 -34.34 -2.08
N SER A 530 18.24 -33.01 -2.25
CA SER A 530 17.34 -32.34 -3.19
C SER A 530 17.62 -32.66 -4.67
N ALA A 531 18.71 -33.36 -4.97
CA ALA A 531 19.23 -33.55 -6.32
C ALA A 531 19.41 -35.01 -6.73
N SER A 532 19.44 -35.95 -5.76
CA SER A 532 19.49 -37.38 -6.04
C SER A 532 18.81 -38.18 -4.91
N PRO A 533 18.09 -39.28 -5.23
CA PRO A 533 17.55 -40.19 -4.23
C PRO A 533 18.64 -41.07 -3.56
N ASP A 534 19.92 -40.89 -3.90
CA ASP A 534 20.99 -41.77 -3.43
C ASP A 534 21.08 -41.85 -1.90
N ALA A 535 20.82 -40.73 -1.21
CA ALA A 535 20.81 -40.68 0.23
C ALA A 535 19.78 -41.65 0.85
N ASN A 536 18.61 -41.84 0.23
CA ASN A 536 17.58 -42.74 0.76
C ASN A 536 17.98 -44.21 0.70
N ALA A 537 18.76 -44.60 -0.30
CA ALA A 537 19.20 -45.98 -0.47
C ALA A 537 20.48 -46.30 0.32
N ILE A 538 21.39 -45.33 0.43
CA ILE A 538 22.68 -45.52 1.11
C ILE A 538 22.53 -45.35 2.63
N ALA A 539 21.75 -44.36 3.09
CA ALA A 539 21.69 -44.00 4.51
C ALA A 539 21.29 -45.15 5.47
N PRO A 540 20.38 -46.07 5.12
CA PRO A 540 20.02 -47.20 6.00
C PRO A 540 21.16 -48.20 6.24
N GLU A 541 22.15 -48.26 5.35
CA GLU A 541 23.32 -49.15 5.45
C GLU A 541 24.45 -48.57 6.32
N LEU A 542 24.30 -47.31 6.77
CA LEU A 542 25.32 -46.59 7.55
C LEU A 542 24.96 -46.60 9.04
N ASP A 543 25.97 -46.39 9.91
CA ASP A 543 25.72 -46.24 11.35
C ASP A 543 25.11 -44.88 11.70
N GLY A 544 25.30 -43.88 10.85
CA GLY A 544 24.61 -42.61 10.98
C GLY A 544 24.96 -41.61 9.89
N VAL A 545 24.16 -40.55 9.81
CA VAL A 545 24.27 -39.50 8.79
C VAL A 545 24.47 -38.13 9.44
N LEU A 546 25.41 -37.35 8.90
CA LEU A 546 25.59 -35.93 9.16
C LEU A 546 24.98 -35.11 8.03
N LEU A 547 24.03 -34.26 8.40
CA LEU A 547 23.33 -33.40 7.45
C LEU A 547 24.08 -32.09 7.26
N VAL A 548 24.36 -31.69 6.03
CA VAL A 548 25.05 -30.43 5.72
C VAL A 548 24.07 -29.44 5.09
N THR A 549 23.96 -28.27 5.71
CA THR A 549 23.13 -27.15 5.29
C THR A 549 24.01 -25.93 5.02
N SER A 550 23.51 -24.98 4.23
CA SER A 550 24.23 -23.75 3.89
C SER A 550 23.53 -22.52 4.48
N HIS A 551 24.28 -21.71 5.24
CA HIS A 551 23.80 -20.49 5.89
C HIS A 551 23.25 -19.49 4.88
N GLY A 552 22.02 -19.00 5.10
CA GLY A 552 21.34 -18.05 4.22
C GLY A 552 20.93 -18.59 2.85
N HIS A 553 21.08 -19.90 2.61
CA HIS A 553 20.69 -20.54 1.35
C HIS A 553 19.69 -21.68 1.55
N THR A 554 19.91 -22.54 2.54
CA THR A 554 19.03 -23.70 2.81
C THR A 554 17.82 -23.27 3.63
N SER A 555 16.61 -23.71 3.25
CA SER A 555 15.40 -23.47 4.03
C SER A 555 15.32 -24.41 5.24
N ILE A 556 14.69 -23.94 6.32
CA ILE A 556 14.35 -24.79 7.47
C ILE A 556 13.39 -25.89 7.02
N ASP A 557 12.39 -25.56 6.19
CA ASP A 557 11.38 -26.52 5.75
C ASP A 557 12.01 -27.65 4.90
N ASP A 558 12.95 -27.32 4.00
CA ASP A 558 13.70 -28.32 3.22
C ASP A 558 14.49 -29.25 4.14
N THR A 559 15.17 -28.67 5.13
CA THR A 559 15.99 -29.43 6.10
C THR A 559 15.13 -30.40 6.90
N MET A 560 13.95 -29.95 7.35
CA MET A 560 12.98 -30.78 8.07
C MET A 560 12.46 -31.92 7.20
N HIS A 561 12.14 -31.65 5.94
CA HIS A 561 11.70 -32.67 4.99
C HIS A 561 12.78 -33.76 4.77
N VAL A 562 14.06 -33.37 4.68
CA VAL A 562 15.17 -34.33 4.58
C VAL A 562 15.30 -35.16 5.85
N ILE A 563 15.23 -34.52 7.03
CA ILE A 563 15.31 -35.21 8.33
C ILE A 563 14.20 -36.25 8.46
N GLU A 564 12.96 -35.88 8.14
CA GLU A 564 11.81 -36.77 8.19
C GLU A 564 11.95 -37.93 7.22
N THR A 565 12.35 -37.67 5.98
CA THR A 565 12.50 -38.72 4.97
C THR A 565 13.61 -39.71 5.32
N LEU A 566 14.76 -39.23 5.80
CA LEU A 566 15.86 -40.09 6.23
C LEU A 566 15.50 -40.94 7.45
N ARG A 567 14.76 -40.38 8.43
CA ARG A 567 14.24 -41.15 9.56
C ARG A 567 13.22 -42.21 9.12
N ASN A 568 12.37 -41.89 8.15
CA ASN A 568 11.35 -42.83 7.63
C ASN A 568 11.97 -44.04 6.93
N VAL A 569 13.14 -43.90 6.30
CA VAL A 569 13.88 -45.03 5.71
C VAL A 569 14.76 -45.77 6.73
N GLY A 570 14.74 -45.37 8.01
CA GLY A 570 15.44 -46.04 9.11
C GLY A 570 16.87 -45.56 9.35
N ALA A 571 17.29 -44.42 8.77
CA ALA A 571 18.62 -43.87 9.00
C ALA A 571 18.70 -43.11 10.34
N GLU A 572 19.81 -43.27 11.05
CA GLU A 572 20.11 -42.51 12.27
C GLU A 572 20.79 -41.18 11.91
N ILE A 573 20.22 -40.05 12.34
CA ILE A 573 20.79 -38.73 12.07
C ILE A 573 21.61 -38.28 13.28
N LEU A 574 22.93 -38.20 13.11
CA LEU A 574 23.87 -37.87 14.17
C LEU A 574 23.82 -36.38 14.55
N GLY A 575 23.60 -35.51 13.56
CA GLY A 575 23.55 -34.07 13.75
C GLY A 575 23.50 -33.29 12.43
N ALA A 576 23.46 -31.96 12.53
CA ALA A 576 23.51 -31.08 11.37
C ALA A 576 24.71 -30.13 11.43
N ILE A 577 25.21 -29.76 10.25
CA ILE A 577 26.31 -28.84 10.05
C ILE A 577 25.78 -27.66 9.23
N ILE A 578 25.98 -26.45 9.72
CA ILE A 578 25.63 -25.21 9.01
C ILE A 578 26.92 -24.63 8.46
N ASN A 579 27.18 -24.89 7.18
CA ASN A 579 28.34 -24.39 6.47
C ASN A 579 28.12 -22.97 5.92
N HIS A 580 29.20 -22.30 5.53
CA HIS A 580 29.23 -20.94 4.98
C HIS A 580 28.74 -19.85 5.94
N ALA A 581 28.77 -20.09 7.25
CA ALA A 581 28.40 -19.06 8.21
C ALA A 581 29.43 -17.90 8.21
N PRO A 582 29.00 -16.65 8.40
CA PRO A 582 29.93 -15.54 8.53
C PRO A 582 30.77 -15.68 9.81
N LYS A 583 32.07 -15.35 9.75
CA LYS A 583 33.07 -15.45 10.84
C LYS A 583 32.71 -14.75 12.16
N ARG A 584 31.60 -14.02 12.24
CA ARG A 584 31.21 -13.16 13.37
C ARG A 584 29.92 -13.64 14.08
N ILE A 585 29.56 -14.91 13.93
CA ILE A 585 28.41 -15.52 14.64
C ILE A 585 28.86 -16.21 15.94
N GLU A 586 30.16 -16.42 16.16
CA GLU A 586 30.69 -16.86 17.44
C GLU A 586 30.64 -15.73 18.48
N SER A 587 29.47 -15.51 19.08
CA SER A 587 29.30 -14.90 20.40
C SER A 587 27.88 -15.16 20.92
#